data_AF-A0A2M8E1A8-F1
#
_entry.id   AF-A0A2M8E1A8-F1
#
_cell.length_a   1.000
_cell.length_b   1.000
_cell.length_c   1.000
_cell.angle_alpha   90.00
_cell.angle_beta   90.00
_cell.angle_gamma   90.00
#
_symmetry.space_group_name_H-M   'P 1'
#
loop_
_entity.id
_entity.type
_entity.pdbx_description
1 polymer ?
#
loop_
_entity_poly.entity_id
_entity_poly.type
_entity_poly.pdbx_seq_one_letter_code
_entity_poly.pdbx_strand_id
1 'polypeptide(L)'
;MKLRSLFMLLVLVAIAGFTVLNWSAILTPTSLNLGVADVQAPLGLIMLGLVVFLIALFLVYVLYLQTTVMFDARANAKELAANRKLADQAEASRFTTLTERIDRLEKDLKLAIEQSGNSVAAAIAEMDDRLKR
;
A
#
# COMPACT_ATOMS: atom_id res chain seq x y z
N MET A 1 11.70 13.42 4.98
CA MET A 1 12.84 12.46 4.99
C MET A 1 14.21 13.11 5.26
N LYS A 2 14.45 14.37 4.88
CA LYS A 2 15.76 15.04 5.04
C LYS A 2 16.18 15.31 6.49
N LEU A 3 15.24 15.58 7.41
CA LEU A 3 15.58 15.89 8.82
C LEU A 3 16.14 14.69 9.60
N ARG A 4 15.60 13.48 9.39
CA ARG A 4 16.11 12.26 10.01
C ARG A 4 17.53 11.92 9.52
N SER A 5 17.77 12.06 8.21
CA SER A 5 19.08 11.86 7.61
C SER A 5 20.09 12.91 8.04
N LEU A 6 19.67 14.19 8.13
CA LEU A 6 20.51 15.28 8.63
C LEU A 6 20.88 15.08 10.11
N PHE A 7 19.94 14.65 10.94
CA PHE A 7 20.20 14.33 12.35
C PHE A 7 21.16 13.14 12.50
N MET A 8 20.97 12.06 11.74
CA MET A 8 21.91 10.92 11.73
C MET A 8 23.32 11.33 11.30
N LEU A 9 23.43 12.16 10.26
CA LEU A 9 24.72 12.70 9.80
C LEU A 9 25.40 13.53 10.90
N LEU A 10 24.64 14.40 11.58
CA LEU A 10 25.14 15.23 12.67
C LEU A 10 25.66 14.38 13.83
N VAL A 11 24.90 13.35 14.24
CA VAL A 11 25.31 12.40 15.28
C VAL A 11 26.59 11.67 14.87
N LEU A 12 26.72 11.24 13.61
CA LEU A 12 27.90 10.54 13.11
C LEU A 12 29.15 11.45 13.13
N VAL A 13 29.00 12.72 12.75
CA VAL A 13 30.08 13.72 12.85
C VAL A 13 30.46 13.98 14.31
N ALA A 14 29.47 14.08 15.22
CA ALA A 14 29.73 14.27 16.64
C ALA A 14 30.48 13.08 17.26
N ILE A 15 30.11 11.84 16.91
CA ILE A 15 30.80 10.62 17.35
C ILE A 15 32.23 10.60 16.80
N ALA A 16 32.42 10.86 15.51
CA ALA A 16 33.74 10.89 14.90
C ALA A 16 34.64 11.96 15.54
N GLY A 17 34.11 13.17 15.77
CA GLY A 17 34.82 14.24 16.46
C GLY A 17 35.20 13.86 17.89
N PHE A 18 34.28 13.25 18.65
CA PHE A 18 34.54 12.75 19.99
C PHE A 18 35.66 11.70 20.00
N THR A 19 35.66 10.75 19.06
CA THR A 19 36.73 9.74 18.92
C THR A 19 38.09 10.38 18.67
N VAL A 20 38.18 11.33 17.74
CA VAL A 20 39.44 11.99 17.38
C VAL A 20 39.97 12.83 18.55
N LEU A 21 39.10 13.57 19.23
CA LEU A 21 39.47 14.38 20.39
C LEU A 21 39.93 13.53 21.59
N ASN A 22 39.36 12.34 21.77
CA ASN A 22 39.67 11.42 22.87
C ASN A 22 40.64 10.29 22.47
N TRP A 23 41.41 10.47 21.40
CA TRP A 23 42.29 9.45 20.83
C TRP A 23 43.34 8.93 21.82
N SER A 24 43.95 9.82 22.61
CA SER A 24 44.92 9.45 23.65
C SER A 24 44.29 8.62 24.77
N ALA A 25 43.08 9.00 25.20
CA ALA A 25 42.35 8.27 26.23
C ALA A 25 41.97 6.85 25.77
N ILE A 26 41.59 6.70 24.50
CA ILE A 26 41.21 5.42 23.87
C ILE A 26 42.39 4.44 23.80
N LEU A 27 43.61 4.94 23.58
CA LEU A 27 44.84 4.14 23.47
C LEU A 27 45.48 3.80 24.83
N THR A 28 44.98 4.37 25.93
CA THR A 28 45.49 4.07 27.28
C THR A 28 45.34 2.58 27.58
N PRO A 29 46.44 1.85 27.85
CA PRO A 29 46.36 0.42 28.17
C PRO A 29 45.67 0.22 29.52
N THR A 30 44.59 -0.56 29.53
CA THR A 30 43.86 -0.93 30.75
C THR A 30 43.94 -2.43 30.95
N SER A 31 44.13 -2.89 32.18
CA SER A 31 44.03 -4.32 32.50
C SER A 31 42.57 -4.75 32.41
N LEU A 32 42.24 -5.58 31.42
CA LEU A 32 40.92 -6.17 31.24
C LEU A 32 40.91 -7.59 31.79
N ASN A 33 39.97 -7.87 32.69
CA ASN A 33 39.70 -9.23 33.11
C ASN A 33 38.66 -9.85 32.16
N LEU A 34 39.06 -10.85 31.36
CA LEU A 34 38.15 -11.59 30.47
C LEU A 34 37.47 -12.78 31.17
N GLY A 35 37.47 -12.82 32.50
CA GLY A 35 36.94 -13.91 33.32
C GLY A 35 37.87 -15.13 33.45
N VAL A 36 38.82 -15.31 32.52
CA VAL A 36 39.78 -16.43 32.52
C VAL A 36 41.24 -15.95 32.55
N ALA A 37 41.50 -14.72 32.09
CA ALA A 37 42.83 -14.11 32.10
C ALA A 37 42.72 -12.58 32.12
N ASP A 38 43.71 -11.92 32.75
CA ASP A 38 43.90 -10.47 32.66
C ASP A 38 44.74 -10.15 31.42
N VAL A 39 44.15 -9.44 30.46
CA VAL A 39 44.80 -9.00 29.24
C VAL A 39 44.94 -7.48 29.28
N GLN A 40 46.16 -6.98 29.14
CA GLN A 40 46.41 -5.55 29.04
C GLN A 40 46.06 -5.09 27.62
N ALA A 41 44.91 -4.45 27.46
CA ALA A 41 44.45 -3.95 26.17
C ALA A 41 43.78 -2.58 26.33
N PRO A 42 43.91 -1.68 25.35
CA PRO A 42 43.17 -0.42 25.38
C PRO A 42 41.67 -0.69 25.25
N LEU A 43 40.94 -0.55 26.37
CA LEU A 43 39.48 -0.78 26.44
C LEU A 43 38.72 0.05 25.40
N GLY A 44 39.16 1.29 25.20
CA GLY A 44 38.51 2.22 24.28
C GLY A 44 38.52 1.71 22.84
N LEU A 45 39.60 1.07 22.41
CA LEU A 45 39.71 0.54 21.05
C LEU A 45 38.74 -0.63 20.83
N ILE A 46 38.60 -1.50 21.82
CA ILE A 46 37.69 -2.65 21.79
C ILE A 46 36.24 -2.17 21.74
N MET A 47 35.86 -1.23 22.62
CA MET A 47 34.51 -0.65 22.65
C MET A 47 34.18 0.06 21.34
N LEU A 48 35.12 0.82 20.77
CA LEU A 48 34.92 1.50 19.50
C LEU A 48 34.73 0.51 18.35
N GLY A 49 35.57 -0.53 18.29
CA GLY A 49 35.43 -1.60 17.29
C GLY A 49 34.08 -2.29 17.36
N LEU A 50 33.59 -2.59 18.57
CA LEU A 50 32.29 -3.21 18.80
C LEU A 50 31.14 -2.30 18.36
N VAL A 51 31.21 -1.00 18.68
CA VAL A 51 30.21 -0.01 18.23
C VAL A 51 30.20 0.11 16.70
N VAL A 52 31.36 0.22 16.06
CA VAL A 52 31.46 0.29 14.59
C VAL A 52 30.90 -0.98 13.95
N PHE A 53 31.22 -2.15 14.51
CA PHE A 53 30.69 -3.43 14.05
C PHE A 53 29.16 -3.51 14.21
N LEU A 54 28.61 -3.09 15.35
CA LEU A 54 27.16 -3.03 15.56
C LEU A 54 26.48 -2.05 14.59
N ILE A 55 27.06 -0.88 14.35
CA ILE A 55 26.54 0.08 13.36
C ILE A 55 26.52 -0.54 11.96
N ALA A 56 27.58 -1.26 11.58
CA ALA A 56 27.65 -1.95 10.29
C ALA A 56 26.58 -3.05 10.18
N LEU A 57 26.42 -3.90 11.20
CA LEU A 57 25.36 -4.92 11.24
C LEU A 57 23.97 -4.28 11.17
N PHE A 58 23.75 -3.20 11.90
CA PHE A 58 22.48 -2.48 11.90
C PHE A 58 22.18 -1.87 10.53
N LEU A 59 23.18 -1.29 9.85
CA LEU A 59 23.04 -0.80 8.48
C LEU A 59 22.68 -1.92 7.50
N VAL A 60 23.36 -3.07 7.58
CA VAL A 60 23.02 -4.24 6.75
C VAL A 60 21.59 -4.70 7.03
N TYR A 61 21.18 -4.76 8.29
CA TYR A 61 19.82 -5.13 8.68
C TYR A 61 18.77 -4.14 8.15
N VAL A 62 19.02 -2.84 8.26
CA VAL A 62 18.13 -1.79 7.72
C VAL A 62 18.06 -1.88 6.20
N LEU A 63 19.17 -2.09 5.51
CA LEU A 63 19.20 -2.27 4.06
C LEU A 63 18.39 -3.52 3.64
N TYR A 64 18.53 -4.62 4.38
CA TYR A 64 17.71 -5.82 4.16
C TYR A 64 16.22 -5.51 4.31
N LEU A 65 15.81 -4.84 5.40
CA LEU A 65 14.42 -4.45 5.64
C LEU A 65 13.89 -3.51 4.54
N GLN A 66 14.67 -2.51 4.17
CA GLN A 66 14.28 -1.50 3.18
C GLN A 66 14.11 -2.11 1.79
N THR A 67 14.93 -3.12 1.48
CA THR A 67 14.84 -3.87 0.22
C THR A 67 13.52 -4.65 0.16
N THR A 68 13.19 -5.42 1.21
CA THR A 68 11.94 -6.20 1.29
C THR A 68 10.69 -5.32 1.12
N VAL A 69 10.63 -4.19 1.82
CA VAL A 69 9.46 -3.29 1.77
C VAL A 69 9.25 -2.67 0.38
N MET A 70 10.31 -2.35 -0.36
CA MET A 70 10.18 -1.81 -1.73
C MET A 70 9.72 -2.87 -2.74
N PHE A 71 10.14 -4.13 -2.55
CA PHE A 71 9.67 -5.24 -3.40
C PHE A 71 8.19 -5.56 -3.14
N ASP A 72 7.77 -5.61 -1.87
CA ASP A 72 6.37 -5.85 -1.49
C ASP A 72 5.44 -4.72 -1.94
N ALA A 73 5.90 -3.46 -1.86
CA ALA A 73 5.13 -2.32 -2.36
C ALA A 73 4.83 -2.42 -3.86
N ARG A 74 5.78 -2.92 -4.67
CA ARG A 74 5.58 -3.13 -6.11
C ARG A 74 4.65 -4.31 -6.38
N ALA A 75 4.73 -5.37 -5.59
CA ALA A 75 3.82 -6.51 -5.70
C ALA A 75 2.37 -6.08 -5.39
N ASN A 76 2.16 -5.41 -4.25
CA ASN A 76 0.85 -4.89 -3.85
C ASN A 76 0.26 -3.92 -4.88
N ALA A 77 1.09 -3.04 -5.48
CA ALA A 77 0.63 -2.13 -6.54
C ALA A 77 0.15 -2.88 -7.79
N LYS A 78 0.81 -3.98 -8.16
CA LYS A 78 0.39 -4.83 -9.28
C LYS A 78 -0.93 -5.53 -8.98
N GLU A 79 -1.08 -6.09 -7.78
CA GLU A 79 -2.33 -6.73 -7.35
C GLU A 79 -3.49 -5.74 -7.32
N LEU A 80 -3.27 -4.52 -6.81
CA LEU A 80 -4.28 -3.47 -6.79
C LEU A 80 -4.70 -3.03 -8.20
N ALA A 81 -3.74 -2.92 -9.13
CA ALA A 81 -4.02 -2.59 -10.53
C ALA A 81 -4.80 -3.69 -11.26
N ALA A 82 -4.47 -4.97 -10.99
CA ALA A 82 -5.22 -6.10 -11.54
C ALA A 82 -6.65 -6.13 -11.01
N ASN A 83 -6.83 -5.93 -9.70
CA ASN A 83 -8.16 -5.91 -9.09
C ASN A 83 -9.00 -4.74 -9.61
N ARG A 84 -8.40 -3.55 -9.75
CA ARG A 84 -9.07 -2.39 -10.36
C ARG A 84 -9.54 -2.68 -11.78
N LYS A 85 -8.71 -3.34 -12.60
CA LYS A 85 -9.11 -3.73 -13.96
C LYS A 85 -10.29 -4.70 -13.98
N LEU A 86 -10.32 -5.66 -13.05
CA LEU A 86 -11.46 -6.59 -12.91
C LEU A 86 -12.72 -5.86 -12.45
N ALA A 87 -12.58 -4.91 -11.51
CA ALA A 87 -13.69 -4.07 -11.05
C ALA A 87 -14.24 -3.19 -12.19
N ASP A 88 -13.39 -2.49 -12.94
CA ASP A 88 -13.79 -1.65 -14.08
C ASP A 88 -14.50 -2.49 -15.16
N GLN A 89 -14.02 -3.71 -15.43
CA GLN A 89 -14.67 -4.62 -16.38
C GLN A 89 -16.04 -5.11 -15.87
N ALA A 90 -16.14 -5.44 -14.58
CA ALA A 90 -17.39 -5.83 -13.97
C ALA A 90 -18.40 -4.67 -13.95
N GLU A 91 -17.95 -3.43 -13.69
CA GLU A 91 -18.77 -2.23 -13.76
C GLU A 91 -19.27 -1.97 -15.19
N ALA A 92 -18.41 -2.08 -16.19
CA ALA A 92 -18.81 -1.93 -17.59
C ALA A 92 -19.87 -2.98 -18.00
N SER A 93 -19.68 -4.24 -17.60
CA SER A 93 -20.65 -5.31 -17.86
C SER A 93 -21.98 -5.06 -17.13
N ARG A 94 -21.94 -4.56 -15.90
CA ARG A 94 -23.15 -4.18 -15.15
C ARG A 94 -23.87 -3.01 -15.78
N PHE A 95 -23.14 -2.01 -16.26
CA PHE A 95 -23.72 -0.87 -16.96
C PHE A 95 -24.46 -1.32 -18.22
N THR A 96 -23.81 -2.11 -19.08
CA THR A 96 -24.45 -2.68 -20.28
C THR A 96 -25.69 -3.51 -19.92
N THR A 97 -25.59 -4.39 -18.92
CA THR A 97 -26.72 -5.22 -18.49
C THR A 97 -27.90 -4.39 -17.96
N LEU A 98 -27.62 -3.30 -17.23
CA LEU A 98 -28.65 -2.40 -16.72
C LEU A 98 -29.32 -1.61 -17.85
N THR A 99 -28.55 -1.08 -18.79
CA THR A 99 -29.09 -0.41 -19.98
C THR A 99 -29.98 -1.34 -20.79
N GLU A 100 -29.54 -2.57 -21.07
CA GLU A 100 -30.34 -3.56 -21.78
C GLU A 100 -31.65 -3.91 -21.05
N ARG A 101 -31.64 -3.96 -19.71
CA ARG A 101 -32.85 -4.20 -18.91
C ARG A 101 -33.81 -3.01 -18.99
N ILE A 102 -33.31 -1.78 -18.93
CA ILE A 102 -34.12 -0.57 -19.06
C ILE A 102 -34.76 -0.51 -20.45
N ASP A 103 -33.99 -0.78 -21.51
CA ASP A 103 -34.48 -0.79 -22.89
C ASP A 103 -35.58 -1.84 -23.10
N ARG A 104 -35.44 -3.02 -22.47
CA ARG A 104 -36.49 -4.06 -22.49
C ARG A 104 -37.74 -3.59 -21.76
N LEU A 105 -37.59 -3.04 -20.55
CA LEU A 105 -38.73 -2.52 -19.78
C LEU A 105 -39.46 -1.40 -20.52
N GLU A 106 -38.75 -0.51 -21.22
CA GLU A 106 -39.36 0.54 -22.03
C GLU A 106 -40.19 -0.05 -23.18
N LYS A 107 -39.66 -1.06 -23.87
CA LYS A 107 -40.38 -1.75 -24.96
C LYS A 107 -41.62 -2.48 -24.44
N ASP A 108 -41.50 -3.21 -23.35
CA ASP A 108 -42.61 -3.95 -22.73
C ASP A 108 -43.71 -2.99 -22.27
N LEU A 109 -43.33 -1.83 -21.70
CA LEU A 109 -44.28 -0.80 -21.29
C LEU A 109 -45.01 -0.19 -22.49
N LYS A 110 -44.31 0.11 -23.59
CA LYS A 110 -44.93 0.62 -24.83
C LYS A 110 -45.94 -0.39 -25.39
N LEU A 111 -45.56 -1.67 -25.46
CA LEU A 111 -46.46 -2.73 -25.92
C LEU A 111 -47.69 -2.87 -25.01
N ALA A 112 -47.51 -2.80 -23.70
CA ALA A 112 -48.63 -2.85 -22.75
C ALA A 112 -49.60 -1.67 -22.93
N ILE A 113 -49.08 -0.47 -23.21
CA ILE A 113 -49.89 0.72 -23.50
C ILE A 113 -50.67 0.54 -24.81
N GLU A 114 -50.03 0.07 -25.88
CA GLU A 114 -50.70 -0.18 -27.16
C GLU A 114 -51.80 -1.24 -27.02
N GLN A 115 -51.53 -2.33 -26.29
CA GLN A 115 -52.50 -3.38 -26.02
C GLN A 115 -53.68 -2.88 -25.19
N SER A 116 -53.42 -2.07 -24.16
CA SER A 116 -54.47 -1.44 -23.37
C SER A 116 -55.32 -0.48 -24.20
N GLY A 117 -54.70 0.33 -25.06
CA GLY A 117 -55.41 1.20 -26.00
C GLY A 117 -56.32 0.42 -26.94
N ASN A 118 -55.82 -0.69 -27.50
CA ASN A 118 -56.60 -1.57 -28.36
C ASN A 118 -57.76 -2.25 -27.61
N SER A 119 -57.54 -2.71 -26.36
CA SER A 119 -58.63 -3.31 -25.57
C SER A 119 -59.71 -2.29 -25.22
N VAL A 120 -59.31 -1.05 -24.89
CA VAL A 120 -60.26 0.05 -24.61
C VAL A 120 -61.04 0.40 -25.86
N ALA A 121 -60.40 0.53 -27.01
CA ALA A 121 -61.08 0.80 -28.29
C ALA A 121 -62.09 -0.30 -28.63
N ALA A 122 -61.72 -1.57 -28.44
CA ALA A 122 -62.62 -2.70 -28.65
C ALA A 122 -63.83 -2.65 -27.69
N ALA A 123 -63.62 -2.36 -26.41
CA ALA A 123 -64.70 -2.24 -25.44
C ALA A 123 -65.65 -1.07 -25.76
N ILE A 124 -65.12 0.07 -26.21
CA ILE A 124 -65.92 1.22 -26.65
C ILE A 124 -66.76 0.86 -27.88
N ALA A 125 -66.16 0.20 -28.88
CA ALA A 125 -66.87 -0.23 -30.09
C ALA A 125 -68.02 -1.20 -29.76
N GLU A 126 -67.79 -2.16 -28.85
CA GLU A 126 -68.84 -3.08 -28.39
C GLU A 126 -69.98 -2.34 -27.69
N MET A 127 -69.68 -1.31 -26.88
CA MET A 127 -70.71 -0.48 -26.24
C MET A 127 -71.52 0.34 -27.24
N ASP A 128 -70.88 0.94 -28.25
CA ASP A 128 -71.56 1.70 -29.31
C ASP A 128 -72.49 0.81 -30.14
N ASP A 129 -72.06 -0.40 -30.48
CA ASP A 129 -72.89 -1.39 -31.17
C ASP A 129 -74.11 -1.82 -30.34
N ARG A 130 -73.96 -1.97 -29.02
CA ARG A 130 -75.08 -2.29 -28.11
C ARG A 130 -76.09 -1.15 -27.99
N LEU A 131 -75.66 0.11 -28.11
CA LEU A 131 -76.54 1.28 -28.06
C LEU A 131 -77.35 1.48 -29.35
N LYS A 132 -76.83 1.01 -30.49
CA LYS A 132 -77.50 1.11 -31.80
C LYS A 132 -78.53 0.00 -32.06
N ARG A 133 -78.52 -1.06 -31.25
CA ARG A 133 -79.44 -2.20 -31.33
C ARG A 133 -80.70 -1.96 -30.51
#